data_AF-A0A2E6W9I5-F1
#
_entry.id   AF-A0A2E6W9I5-F1
#
_cell.length_a   1.000
_cell.length_b   1.000
_cell.length_c   1.000
_cell.angle_alpha   90.00
_cell.angle_beta   90.00
_cell.angle_gamma   90.00
#
_symmetry.space_group_name_H-M   'P 1'
#
loop_
_entity.id
_entity.type
_entity.pdbx_description
1 polymer ?
#
loop_
_entity_poly.entity_id
_entity_poly.type
_entity_poly.pdbx_seq_one_letter_code
_entity_poly.pdbx_strand_id
1 'polypeptide(L)' 'MCLICIELDKKTLTPWEAEKNLTEFKEKINEEHEKIVKKKIDDAKNEFYFEKNDEFCCFCQSKPCDCKWDLF' A
#
# COMPACT_ATOMS: atom_id res chain seq x y z
N MET A 1 -1.13 18.66 -5.46
CA MET A 1 -0.60 17.52 -4.69
C MET A 1 -1.02 17.73 -3.24
N CYS A 2 -1.91 16.89 -2.68
CA CYS A 2 -2.43 17.06 -1.31
C CYS A 2 -1.50 16.44 -0.26
N LEU A 3 -1.76 16.75 1.02
CA LEU A 3 -0.98 16.24 2.16
C LEU A 3 -0.95 14.71 2.19
N ILE A 4 -2.09 14.06 1.92
CA ILE A 4 -2.22 12.59 1.86
C ILE A 4 -1.25 12.00 0.83
N CYS A 5 -1.17 12.58 -0.37
CA CYS A 5 -0.22 12.14 -1.40
C CYS A 5 1.25 12.30 -0.96
N ILE A 6 1.58 13.40 -0.28
CA ILE A 6 2.95 13.67 0.17
C ILE A 6 3.36 12.66 1.25
N GLU A 7 2.46 12.33 2.17
CA GLU A 7 2.73 11.40 3.25
C GLU A 7 2.74 9.94 2.80
N LEU A 8 1.92 9.58 1.80
CA LEU A 8 2.01 8.30 1.07
C LEU A 8 3.36 8.15 0.37
N ASP A 9 3.78 9.15 -0.40
CA ASP A 9 5.04 9.10 -1.15
C ASP A 9 6.26 9.03 -0.20
N LYS A 10 6.15 9.61 1.01
CA LYS A 10 7.19 9.52 2.06
C LYS A 10 7.16 8.21 2.87
N LYS A 11 6.21 7.30 2.59
CA LYS A 11 5.93 6.09 3.39
C LYS A 11 5.72 6.36 4.89
N THR A 12 5.35 7.59 5.26
CA THR A 12 5.07 7.97 6.66
C THR A 12 3.66 7.63 7.09
N LEU A 13 2.79 7.33 6.12
CA LEU A 13 1.39 7.02 6.33
C LEU A 13 1.05 5.73 5.61
N THR A 14 0.40 4.80 6.31
CA THR A 14 0.00 3.54 5.69
C THR A 14 -1.14 3.75 4.69
N PRO A 15 -1.30 2.86 3.70
CA PRO A 15 -2.39 3.01 2.72
C PRO A 15 -3.80 3.03 3.36
N TRP A 16 -4.00 2.35 4.50
CA TRP A 16 -5.27 2.36 5.25
C TRP A 16 -5.51 3.68 6.00
N GLU A 17 -4.46 4.26 6.59
CA GLU A 17 -4.54 5.60 7.18
C GLU A 17 -4.83 6.66 6.12
N ALA A 18 -4.27 6.50 4.91
CA ALA A 18 -4.48 7.43 3.81
C ALA A 18 -5.93 7.42 3.34
N GLU A 19 -6.55 6.23 3.31
CA GLU A 19 -7.97 6.05 2.99
C GLU A 19 -8.88 6.68 4.04
N LYS A 20 -8.55 6.51 5.32
CA LYS A 20 -9.28 7.16 6.42
C LYS A 20 -9.18 8.68 6.31
N ASN A 21 -7.97 9.22 6.12
CA ASN A 21 -7.74 10.65 5.93
C ASN A 21 -8.50 11.15 4.71
N LEU A 22 -8.48 10.44 3.58
CA LEU A 22 -9.23 10.85 2.40
C LEU A 22 -10.73 10.95 2.67
N THR A 23 -11.28 10.02 3.46
CA THR A 23 -12.70 10.04 3.86
C THR A 23 -13.03 11.28 4.69
N GLU A 24 -12.15 11.66 5.63
CA GLU A 24 -12.31 12.85 6.48
C GLU A 24 -12.11 14.17 5.70
N PHE A 25 -11.27 14.16 4.67
CA PHE A 25 -10.96 15.33 3.86
C PHE A 25 -11.76 15.40 2.55
N LYS A 26 -12.67 14.45 2.27
CA LYS A 26 -13.38 14.37 0.99
C LYS A 26 -14.15 15.65 0.63
N GLU A 27 -14.70 16.33 1.64
CA GLU A 27 -15.48 17.56 1.45
C GLU A 27 -14.62 18.78 1.12
N LYS A 28 -13.30 18.68 1.36
CA LYS A 28 -12.31 19.74 1.11
C LYS A 28 -11.50 19.52 -0.17
N ILE A 29 -11.75 18.41 -0.87
CA ILE A 29 -11.04 18.00 -2.08
C ILE A 29 -12.06 17.88 -3.22
N ASN A 30 -11.67 18.29 -4.43
CA ASN A 30 -12.54 18.12 -5.60
C ASN A 30 -12.60 16.64 -6.04
N GLU A 31 -13.72 16.23 -6.64
CA GLU A 31 -13.95 14.83 -7.04
C GLU A 31 -12.87 14.28 -7.99
N GLU A 32 -12.28 15.14 -8.83
CA GLU A 32 -11.18 14.77 -9.71
C GLU A 32 -9.92 14.40 -8.92
N HIS A 33 -9.54 15.19 -7.92
CA HIS A 33 -8.39 14.88 -7.10
C HIS A 33 -8.67 13.70 -6.16
N GLU A 34 -9.90 13.54 -5.67
CA GLU A 34 -10.28 12.37 -4.88
C GLU A 34 -10.00 11.06 -5.64
N LYS A 35 -10.35 10.99 -6.93
CA LYS A 35 -10.07 9.82 -7.78
C LYS A 35 -8.58 9.55 -7.93
N ILE A 36 -7.76 10.60 -8.08
CA ILE A 36 -6.29 10.47 -8.17
C ILE A 36 -5.73 9.93 -6.86
N VAL A 37 -6.18 10.45 -5.72
CA VAL A 37 -5.72 10.03 -4.39
C VAL A 37 -6.14 8.57 -4.13
N LYS A 38 -7.38 8.19 -4.46
CA LYS A 38 -7.84 6.78 -4.37
C LYS A 38 -6.95 5.84 -5.15
N LYS A 39 -6.64 6.18 -6.41
CA LYS A 39 -5.76 5.35 -7.24
C LYS A 39 -4.38 5.17 -6.60
N LYS A 40 -3.78 6.26 -6.08
CA LYS A 40 -2.50 6.18 -5.37
C LYS A 40 -2.56 5.29 -4.12
N ILE A 41 -3.67 5.35 -3.37
CA ILE A 41 -3.87 4.50 -2.19
C ILE A 41 -3.94 3.02 -2.60
N ASP A 42 -4.69 2.70 -3.65
CA ASP A 42 -4.83 1.32 -4.13
C ASP A 42 -3.51 0.77 -4.67
N ASP A 43 -2.74 1.58 -5.41
CA ASP A 43 -1.41 1.22 -5.87
C ASP A 43 -0.48 0.92 -4.67
N ALA A 44 -0.50 1.77 -3.64
CA ALA A 44 0.28 1.57 -2.42
C ALA A 44 -0.17 0.35 -1.59
N LYS A 45 -1.48 0.04 -1.56
CA LYS A 45 -2.00 -1.21 -0.96
C LYS A 45 -1.42 -2.41 -1.68
N ASN A 46 -1.48 -2.43 -3.01
CA ASN A 46 -0.93 -3.51 -3.83
C ASN A 46 0.56 -3.70 -3.56
N GLU A 47 1.36 -2.63 -3.60
CA GLU A 47 2.79 -2.69 -3.26
C GLU A 47 3.02 -3.28 -1.86
N PHE A 48 2.26 -2.87 -0.85
CA PHE A 48 2.38 -3.43 0.50
C PHE A 48 2.06 -4.94 0.55
N TYR A 49 1.07 -5.41 -0.22
CA TYR A 49 0.77 -6.84 -0.33
C TYR A 49 1.86 -7.61 -1.09
N PHE A 50 2.47 -7.01 -2.13
CA PHE A 50 3.58 -7.62 -2.87
C PHE A 50 4.87 -7.66 -2.05
N GLU A 51 5.27 -6.56 -1.39
CA GLU A 51 6.44 -6.51 -0.49
C GLU A 51 6.30 -7.57 0.63
N LYS A 52 5.10 -7.77 1.17
CA LYS A 52 4.86 -8.86 2.14
C LYS A 52 4.93 -10.25 1.53
N ASN A 53 4.58 -10.44 0.26
CA ASN A 53 4.68 -11.73 -0.41
C ASN A 53 6.12 -12.12 -0.76
N ASP A 54 7.01 -11.15 -1.02
CA ASP A 54 8.45 -11.41 -1.21
C ASP A 54 9.11 -11.97 0.06
N GLU A 55 8.47 -11.78 1.22
CA GLU A 55 8.89 -12.35 2.48
C GLU A 55 8.40 -13.79 2.70
N PHE A 56 7.50 -14.32 1.87
CA PHE A 56 7.03 -15.69 1.97
C PHE A 56 7.65 -16.54 0.86
N CYS A 57 7.94 -17.80 1.15
CA CYS A 57 8.38 -18.71 0.11
C CYS A 57 7.29 -18.85 -0.95
N CYS A 58 7.63 -18.60 -2.22
CA CYS A 58 6.71 -18.67 -3.36
C CYS A 58 6.00 -20.02 -3.51
N PHE A 59 6.50 -21.07 -2.84
CA PHE A 59 5.94 -22.41 -2.87
C PHE A 59 4.96 -22.69 -1.72
N CYS A 60 5.32 -22.33 -0.48
CA CYS A 60 4.56 -22.73 0.71
C CYS A 60 3.89 -21.56 1.45
N GLN A 61 4.12 -20.32 1.00
CA GLN A 61 3.54 -19.09 1.54
C GLN A 61 3.59 -18.97 3.08
N SER A 62 4.60 -19.56 3.73
CA SER A 62 4.71 -19.65 5.21
C SER A 62 6.10 -19.24 5.72
N LYS A 63 6.14 -18.76 6.96
CA LYS A 63 7.37 -18.39 7.70
C LYS A 63 7.32 -18.94 9.14
N PRO A 64 8.38 -19.60 9.65
CA PRO A 64 9.61 -19.97 8.93
C PRO A 64 9.32 -21.00 7.84
N CYS A 65 9.96 -20.84 6.69
CA CYS A 65 9.85 -21.77 5.58
C CYS A 65 10.88 -22.89 5.77
N ASP A 66 10.43 -24.14 5.79
CA ASP A 66 11.26 -25.34 5.84
C ASP A 66 11.48 -25.98 4.46
N CYS A 67 11.13 -25.27 3.37
CA CYS A 67 11.34 -25.76 2.02
C CYS A 67 12.85 -25.86 1.73
N LYS A 68 13.38 -27.08 1.62
CA LYS A 68 14.79 -27.42 1.34
C LYS A 68 15.25 -27.10 -0.09
N TRP A 69 14.60 -26.17 -0.78
CA TRP A 69 15.03 -25.78 -2.12
C TRP A 69 16.04 -24.66 -1.99
N ASP A 70 17.31 -25.05 -1.82
CA ASP A 70 18.46 -24.19 -2.06
C ASP A 70 18.38 -23.68 -3.51
N LEU A 71 18.14 -22.39 -3.70
CA LEU A 71 18.11 -21.79 -5.03
C LEU A 71 19.54 -21.48 -5.48
N PHE A 72 19.95 -22.21 -6.53
CA PHE A 72 20.96 -21.82 -7.52
C PHE A 72 20.62 -20.49 -8.20
#